data_AF-A0A951ZLG8-F1
#
_entry.id   AF-A0A951ZLG8-F1
#
_cell.length_a   1.000
_cell.length_b   1.000
_cell.length_c   1.000
_cell.angle_alpha   90.00
_cell.angle_beta   90.00
_cell.angle_gamma   90.00
#
_symmetry.space_group_name_H-M   'P 1'
#
loop_
_entity.id
_entity.type
_entity.pdbx_description
1 polymer ?
#
loop_
_entity_poly.entity_id
_entity_poly.type
_entity_poly.pdbx_seq_one_letter_code
_entity_poly.pdbx_strand_id
1 'polypeptide(L)'
;MKKFFSLLSLLVLTGLSFSQLNHTVADESLLAMEKIQTLKYRLVKMERVKGEMKKGEIQVKYQKNPFKVYIYIYEPKAGVEILYNQGENNNKANVNPNNFLSILDPNLDPMGKILRKDEHHTILETGF
;
A
#
# COMPACT_ATOMS: atom_id res chain seq x y z
N MET A 1 -51.26 -23.82 22.68
CA MET A 1 -51.29 -22.80 21.61
C MET A 1 -50.42 -21.56 21.91
N LYS A 2 -50.55 -20.89 23.07
CA LYS A 2 -49.75 -19.68 23.39
C LYS A 2 -48.21 -19.88 23.35
N LYS A 3 -47.70 -21.01 23.81
CA LYS A 3 -46.25 -21.32 23.78
C LYS A 3 -45.70 -21.54 22.35
N PHE A 4 -46.52 -22.05 21.43
CA PHE A 4 -46.12 -22.25 20.03
C PHE A 4 -46.04 -20.90 19.29
N PHE A 5 -46.98 -20.00 19.55
CA PHE A 5 -46.97 -18.64 19.01
C PHE A 5 -45.80 -17.80 19.57
N SER A 6 -45.46 -18.00 20.85
CA SER A 6 -44.29 -17.38 21.48
C SER A 6 -42.97 -17.89 20.89
N LEU A 7 -42.88 -19.18 20.56
CA LEU A 7 -41.68 -19.77 19.95
C LEU A 7 -41.50 -19.32 18.50
N LEU A 8 -42.61 -19.21 17.76
CA LEU A 8 -42.63 -18.70 16.38
C LEU A 8 -42.26 -17.21 16.32
N SER A 9 -42.75 -16.41 17.26
CA SER A 9 -42.36 -15.01 17.43
C SER A 9 -40.86 -14.85 17.72
N LEU A 10 -40.30 -15.70 18.59
CA LEU A 10 -38.87 -15.69 18.90
C LEU A 10 -38.00 -16.07 17.69
N LEU A 11 -38.48 -17.00 16.85
CA LEU A 11 -37.79 -17.43 15.62
C LEU A 11 -37.83 -16.37 14.51
N VAL A 12 -38.89 -15.56 14.46
CA VAL A 12 -39.00 -14.42 13.52
C VAL A 12 -38.14 -13.25 13.99
N LEU A 13 -37.98 -13.04 15.31
CA LEU A 13 -37.13 -11.98 15.86
C LEU A 13 -35.63 -12.24 15.65
N THR A 14 -35.19 -13.50 15.73
CA THR A 14 -33.79 -13.87 15.43
C THR A 14 -33.48 -13.82 13.92
N GLY A 15 -34.49 -14.01 13.07
CA GLY A 15 -34.37 -13.87 11.61
C GLY A 15 -34.24 -12.43 11.11
N LEU A 16 -34.44 -11.41 11.95
CA LEU A 16 -34.16 -10.00 11.60
C LEU A 16 -32.78 -9.53 12.05
N SER A 17 -32.02 -10.38 12.75
CA SER A 17 -30.66 -10.07 13.20
C SER A 17 -29.59 -10.41 12.14
N PHE A 18 -29.95 -10.39 10.85
CA PHE A 18 -28.97 -10.53 9.77
C PHE A 18 -28.02 -9.32 9.77
N SER A 19 -26.74 -9.65 9.80
CA SER A 19 -25.53 -8.81 9.72
C SER A 19 -25.43 -7.93 8.45
N GLN A 20 -26.46 -7.20 8.06
CA GLN A 20 -26.50 -6.39 6.84
C GLN A 20 -26.14 -4.91 7.08
N LEU A 21 -25.00 -4.63 7.73
CA LEU A 21 -24.65 -3.24 8.04
C LEU A 21 -23.19 -2.81 7.81
N ASN A 22 -22.30 -3.65 7.29
CA ASN A 22 -20.87 -3.29 7.20
C ASN A 22 -20.18 -3.46 5.83
N HIS A 23 -20.79 -4.12 4.84
CA HIS A 23 -20.17 -4.24 3.50
C HIS A 23 -20.29 -2.95 2.68
N THR A 24 -21.43 -2.26 2.78
CA THR A 24 -21.71 -1.08 1.95
C THR A 24 -20.70 0.04 2.16
N VAL A 25 -20.34 0.35 3.40
CA VAL A 25 -19.35 1.40 3.71
C VAL A 25 -17.94 1.00 3.26
N ALA A 26 -17.56 -0.28 3.39
CA ALA A 26 -16.27 -0.78 2.92
C ALA A 26 -16.18 -0.73 1.39
N ASP A 27 -17.22 -1.17 0.69
CA ASP A 27 -17.31 -1.14 -0.76
C ASP A 27 -17.31 0.30 -1.29
N GLU A 28 -18.08 1.19 -0.67
CA GLU A 28 -18.09 2.63 -0.99
C GLU A 28 -16.71 3.27 -0.77
N SER A 29 -16.01 2.87 0.30
CA SER A 29 -14.64 3.33 0.58
C SER A 29 -13.67 2.86 -0.50
N LEU A 30 -13.72 1.59 -0.90
CA LEU A 30 -12.88 1.05 -1.97
C LEU A 30 -13.17 1.77 -3.31
N LEU A 31 -14.43 1.97 -3.66
CA LEU A 31 -14.83 2.71 -4.86
C LEU A 31 -14.39 4.18 -4.82
N ALA A 32 -14.33 4.80 -3.63
CA ALA A 32 -13.79 6.13 -3.47
C ALA A 32 -12.25 6.14 -3.64
N MET A 33 -11.57 5.13 -3.11
CA MET A 33 -10.11 4.99 -3.22
C MET A 33 -9.67 4.72 -4.66
N GLU A 34 -10.43 3.94 -5.44
CA GLU A 34 -10.15 3.67 -6.85
C GLU A 34 -10.12 4.94 -7.71
N LYS A 35 -10.90 5.97 -7.34
CA LYS A 35 -10.98 7.25 -8.06
C LYS A 35 -9.76 8.14 -7.85
N ILE A 36 -8.92 7.83 -6.87
CA ILE A 36 -7.73 8.61 -6.53
C ILE A 36 -6.74 8.57 -7.70
N GLN A 37 -6.40 9.75 -8.24
CA GLN A 37 -5.45 9.89 -9.34
C GLN A 37 -4.03 10.15 -8.86
N THR A 38 -3.87 10.85 -7.74
CA THR A 38 -2.56 11.23 -7.18
C THR A 38 -2.58 11.18 -5.67
N LEU A 39 -1.45 10.81 -5.06
CA LEU A 39 -1.27 10.82 -3.61
C LEU A 39 0.06 11.46 -3.23
N LYS A 40 0.09 12.16 -2.11
CA LYS A 40 1.31 12.55 -1.41
C LYS A 40 1.16 12.22 0.05
N TYR A 41 2.06 11.40 0.59
CA TYR A 41 1.99 10.99 1.98
C TYR A 41 3.38 10.70 2.55
N ARG A 42 3.44 10.64 3.88
CA ARG A 42 4.59 10.16 4.65
C ARG A 42 4.17 8.86 5.32
N LEU A 43 4.86 7.78 5.03
CA LEU A 43 4.60 6.46 5.60
C LEU A 43 5.65 6.17 6.66
N VAL A 44 5.20 5.96 7.88
CA VAL A 44 5.99 5.39 8.97
C VAL A 44 5.52 3.96 9.18
N LYS A 45 6.43 3.01 9.12
CA LYS A 45 6.11 1.58 9.24
C LYS A 45 7.07 0.88 10.20
N MET A 46 6.55 -0.15 10.86
CA MET A 46 7.33 -1.06 11.70
C MET A 46 6.98 -2.49 11.29
N GLU A 47 7.96 -3.22 10.77
CA GLU A 47 7.76 -4.57 10.23
C GLU A 47 8.74 -5.54 10.88
N ARG A 48 8.29 -6.78 11.12
CA ARG A 48 9.17 -7.85 11.61
C ARG A 48 9.76 -8.61 10.43
N VAL A 49 11.05 -8.43 10.18
CA VAL A 49 11.77 -9.10 9.08
C VAL A 49 12.87 -9.98 9.67
N LYS A 50 12.82 -11.28 9.39
CA LYS A 50 13.80 -12.28 9.87
C LYS A 50 14.01 -12.29 11.40
N GLY A 51 12.93 -12.03 12.15
CA GLY A 51 12.95 -12.05 13.63
C GLY A 51 13.28 -10.69 14.27
N GLU A 52 13.67 -9.68 13.48
CA GLU A 52 13.98 -8.34 13.98
C GLU A 52 12.86 -7.35 13.62
N MET A 53 12.56 -6.42 14.53
CA MET A 53 11.68 -5.28 14.24
C MET A 53 12.47 -4.21 13.49
N LYS A 54 12.09 -3.95 12.25
CA LYS A 54 12.66 -2.89 11.40
C LYS A 54 11.68 -1.73 11.31
N LYS A 55 12.19 -0.52 11.55
CA LYS A 55 11.47 0.72 11.27
C LYS A 55 11.81 1.19 9.85
N GLY A 56 10.79 1.66 9.14
CA GLY A 56 10.94 2.30 7.84
C GLY A 56 10.18 3.61 7.83
N GLU A 57 10.75 4.60 7.16
CA GLU A 57 10.10 5.90 7.03
C GLU A 57 10.39 6.49 5.66
N ILE A 58 9.33 6.77 4.90
CA ILE A 58 9.44 7.26 3.52
C ILE A 58 8.41 8.36 3.24
N GLN A 59 8.74 9.24 2.30
CA GLN A 59 7.77 10.13 1.65
C GLN A 59 7.51 9.66 0.24
N VAL A 60 6.25 9.61 -0.14
CA VAL A 60 5.79 9.10 -1.44
C VAL A 60 5.02 10.19 -2.18
N LYS A 61 5.27 10.30 -3.48
CA LYS A 61 4.38 10.94 -4.44
C LYS A 61 3.99 9.90 -5.49
N TYR A 62 2.70 9.71 -5.67
CA TYR A 62 2.13 8.71 -6.56
C TYR A 62 1.18 9.36 -7.57
N GLN A 63 1.16 8.82 -8.78
CA GLN A 63 0.18 9.11 -9.82
C GLN A 63 -0.25 7.79 -10.48
N LYS A 64 -1.57 7.62 -10.67
CA LYS A 64 -2.17 6.39 -11.21
C LYS A 64 -1.99 6.23 -12.72
N ASN A 65 -2.27 7.28 -13.50
CA ASN A 65 -2.20 7.24 -14.97
C ASN A 65 -1.62 8.52 -15.58
N PRO A 66 -0.51 8.47 -16.35
CA PRO A 66 0.41 7.32 -16.42
C PRO A 66 0.96 7.00 -15.02
N PHE A 67 1.27 5.73 -14.75
CA PHE A 67 1.77 5.32 -13.45
C PHE A 67 3.15 5.94 -13.18
N LYS A 68 3.25 6.73 -12.12
CA LYS A 68 4.49 7.37 -11.68
C LYS A 68 4.61 7.32 -10.17
N VAL A 69 5.81 7.03 -9.69
CA VAL A 69 6.12 6.97 -8.25
C VAL A 69 7.45 7.65 -7.99
N TYR A 70 7.44 8.55 -7.01
CA TYR A 70 8.64 9.10 -6.39
C TYR A 70 8.65 8.72 -4.91
N ILE A 71 9.79 8.21 -4.45
CA ILE A 71 10.01 7.84 -3.05
C ILE A 71 11.26 8.56 -2.56
N TYR A 72 11.14 9.20 -1.40
CA TYR A 72 12.26 9.69 -0.61
C TYR A 72 12.36 8.89 0.67
N ILE A 73 13.54 8.39 1.02
CA ILE A 73 13.75 7.58 2.21
C ILE A 73 14.27 8.45 3.35
N TYR A 74 13.58 8.46 4.49
CA TYR A 74 14.09 9.00 5.76
C TYR A 74 14.83 7.93 6.56
N GLU A 75 14.28 6.71 6.64
CA GLU A 75 14.89 5.57 7.32
C GLU A 75 14.68 4.27 6.51
N PRO A 76 15.68 3.38 6.42
CA PRO A 76 16.99 3.42 7.09
C PRO A 76 18.09 4.16 6.31
N LYS A 77 17.83 4.53 5.04
CA LYS A 77 18.83 5.15 4.15
C LYS A 77 18.45 6.59 3.82
N ALA A 78 18.64 7.49 4.79
CA ALA A 78 18.27 8.88 4.68
C ALA A 78 18.81 9.55 3.40
N GLY A 79 17.91 10.17 2.65
CA GLY A 79 18.22 10.94 1.45
C GLY A 79 18.20 10.15 0.15
N VAL A 80 18.11 8.82 0.19
CA VAL A 80 17.95 8.02 -1.04
C VAL A 80 16.62 8.40 -1.70
N GLU A 81 16.68 8.68 -3.00
CA GLU A 81 15.51 8.99 -3.82
C GLU A 81 15.33 7.94 -4.91
N ILE A 82 14.08 7.61 -5.22
CA ILE A 82 13.71 6.66 -6.27
C ILE A 82 12.64 7.33 -7.12
N LEU A 83 12.83 7.33 -8.44
CA LEU A 83 11.88 7.81 -9.42
C LEU A 83 11.55 6.70 -10.41
N TYR A 84 10.27 6.40 -10.57
CA TYR A 84 9.77 5.45 -11.57
C TYR A 84 8.66 6.11 -12.40
N ASN A 85 8.82 6.04 -13.71
CA ASN A 85 7.83 6.47 -14.70
C ASN A 85 7.56 5.29 -15.64
N GLN A 86 6.33 4.77 -15.64
CA GLN A 86 5.97 3.66 -16.52
C GLN A 86 6.12 4.06 -18.00
N GLY A 87 6.75 3.20 -18.79
CA GLY A 87 7.03 3.43 -20.22
C GLY A 87 8.30 4.23 -20.48
N GLU A 88 8.94 4.80 -19.47
CA GLU A 88 10.22 5.50 -19.58
C GLU A 88 11.37 4.63 -19.04
N ASN A 89 12.62 4.98 -19.38
CA ASN A 89 13.83 4.32 -18.85
C ASN A 89 13.80 2.77 -18.92
N ASN A 90 13.23 2.20 -19.99
CA ASN A 90 13.04 0.76 -20.13
C ASN A 90 12.29 0.10 -18.93
N ASN A 91 11.34 0.82 -18.33
CA ASN A 91 10.64 0.45 -17.10
C ASN A 91 11.58 0.17 -15.90
N LYS A 92 12.74 0.83 -15.87
CA LYS A 92 13.64 0.82 -14.71
C LYS A 92 13.40 2.05 -13.84
N ALA A 93 13.53 1.87 -12.53
CA ALA A 93 13.52 2.97 -11.59
C ALA A 93 14.91 3.64 -11.55
N ASN A 94 14.92 4.97 -11.61
CA ASN A 94 16.10 5.78 -11.40
C ASN A 94 16.28 5.98 -9.88
N VAL A 95 17.48 5.68 -9.37
CA VAL A 95 17.82 5.71 -7.96
C VAL A 95 18.96 6.69 -7.74
N ASN A 96 18.70 7.70 -6.93
CA ASN A 96 19.72 8.59 -6.40
C ASN A 96 20.13 8.10 -5.00
N PRO A 97 21.34 7.54 -4.82
CA PRO A 97 21.77 7.01 -3.53
C PRO A 97 22.15 8.08 -2.50
N ASN A 98 22.07 9.38 -2.84
CA ASN A 98 22.50 10.49 -1.97
C ASN A 98 23.97 10.40 -1.55
N ASN A 99 24.81 9.82 -2.41
CA ASN A 99 26.25 9.80 -2.23
C ASN A 99 26.94 9.89 -3.59
N PHE A 100 27.71 10.95 -3.78
CA PHE A 100 28.43 11.28 -5.01
C PHE A 100 29.47 10.21 -5.42
N LEU A 101 29.93 9.35 -4.49
CA LEU A 101 30.89 8.28 -4.76
C LEU A 101 30.23 6.91 -5.10
N SER A 102 28.92 6.85 -5.27
CA SER A 102 28.23 5.56 -5.45
C SER A 102 28.45 4.99 -6.86
N ILE A 103 29.23 3.90 -6.94
CA ILE A 103 29.52 3.12 -8.16
C ILE A 103 28.34 2.18 -8.52
N LEU A 104 27.12 2.48 -8.07
CA LEU A 104 25.93 1.66 -8.33
C LEU A 104 25.23 2.14 -9.60
N ASP A 105 24.74 1.19 -10.40
CA ASP A 105 23.85 1.52 -11.53
C ASP A 105 22.63 2.28 -10.98
N PRO A 106 22.40 3.53 -11.41
CA PRO A 106 21.24 4.29 -10.96
C PRO A 106 19.94 3.69 -11.50
N ASN A 107 19.97 2.80 -12.51
CA ASN A 107 18.77 2.26 -13.13
C ASN A 107 18.51 0.82 -12.66
N LEU A 108 17.65 0.70 -11.65
CA LEU A 108 17.32 -0.58 -11.03
C LEU A 108 15.97 -1.11 -11.52
N ASP A 109 15.88 -2.42 -11.71
CA ASP A 109 14.62 -3.10 -11.96
C ASP A 109 13.71 -2.99 -10.71
N PRO A 110 12.48 -2.43 -10.82
CA PRO A 110 11.49 -2.37 -9.74
C PRO A 110 11.19 -3.72 -9.08
N MET A 111 11.27 -4.82 -9.84
CA MET A 111 11.08 -6.19 -9.35
C MET A 111 12.38 -6.82 -8.82
N GLY A 112 13.52 -6.16 -9.03
CA GLY A 112 14.84 -6.64 -8.67
C GLY A 112 15.06 -6.73 -7.17
N LYS A 113 15.97 -7.64 -6.78
CA LYS A 113 16.33 -7.91 -5.38
C LYS A 113 16.85 -6.68 -4.62
N ILE A 114 17.40 -5.70 -5.32
CA ILE A 114 17.99 -4.49 -4.69
C ILE A 114 16.90 -3.57 -4.16
N LEU A 115 15.89 -3.25 -4.99
CA LEU A 115 14.78 -2.38 -4.60
C LEU A 115 13.81 -3.05 -3.62
N ARG A 116 13.74 -4.38 -3.65
CA ARG A 116 12.91 -5.20 -2.73
C ARG A 116 13.67 -5.71 -1.51
N LYS A 117 14.88 -5.21 -1.25
CA LYS A 117 15.71 -5.76 -0.17
C LYS A 117 15.03 -5.54 1.17
N ASP A 118 14.69 -6.65 1.84
CA ASP A 118 13.99 -6.67 3.13
C ASP A 118 12.59 -6.02 3.09
N GLU A 119 11.96 -5.99 1.92
CA GLU A 119 10.63 -5.43 1.66
C GLU A 119 9.72 -6.52 1.05
N HIS A 120 8.49 -6.65 1.55
CA HIS A 120 7.50 -7.57 0.96
C HIS A 120 6.89 -7.02 -0.33
N HIS A 121 6.63 -5.71 -0.34
CA HIS A 121 5.97 -5.00 -1.42
C HIS A 121 6.96 -4.35 -2.38
N THR A 122 6.48 -4.11 -3.60
CA THR A 122 7.26 -3.40 -4.62
C THR A 122 6.86 -1.95 -4.74
N ILE A 123 7.71 -1.12 -5.33
CA ILE A 123 7.34 0.28 -5.63
C ILE A 123 6.14 0.36 -6.60
N LEU A 124 5.86 -0.70 -7.36
CA LEU A 124 4.72 -0.77 -8.28
C LEU A 124 3.38 -1.01 -7.55
N GLU A 125 3.43 -1.49 -6.31
CA GLU A 125 2.26 -1.72 -5.46
C GLU A 125 1.94 -0.50 -4.57
N THR A 126 2.55 0.65 -4.88
CA THR A 126 2.30 1.91 -4.19
C THR A 126 0.98 2.51 -4.66
N GLY A 127 0.09 2.86 -3.72
CA GLY A 127 -1.20 3.47 -4.02
C GLY A 127 -2.39 2.60 -3.58
N PHE A 128 -3.50 2.70 -4.31
CA PHE A 128 -4.72 1.92 -4.15
C PHE A 128 -5.17 1.35 -5.49
#